data_AF-A0A2I4DCB3-F1
#
_entry.id   AF-A0A2I4DCB3-F1
#
_cell.length_a   1.000
_cell.length_b   1.000
_cell.length_c   1.000
_cell.angle_alpha   90.00
_cell.angle_beta   90.00
_cell.angle_gamma   90.00
#
_symmetry.space_group_name_H-M   'P 1'
#
loop_
_entity.id
_entity.type
_entity.pdbx_description
1 polymer ?
#
loop_
_entity_poly.entity_id
_entity_poly.type
_entity_poly.pdbx_seq_one_letter_code
_entity_poly.pdbx_strand_id
1 'polypeptide(L)'
;MRSIIVEASAEVIGVKQQKTKNGLLELLPILDPTQLKASTEVNFVKEGCRDDKICRSNLKMEYSLHYKQSNQEVFTPLNKSENNIPEFCLNYEKKDLALQVTVTNMNGDDAYEAKLVGSFPDTLSYSGVRSTTVSLQYDSAPWRNPFVG
;
A
#
# COMPACT_ATOMS: atom_id res chain seq x y z
N MET A 1 -6.89 3.71 2.54
CA MET A 1 -6.30 4.91 3.18
C MET A 1 -5.39 4.44 4.29
N ARG A 2 -4.18 5.00 4.41
CA ARG A 2 -3.28 4.72 5.53
C ARG A 2 -3.55 5.74 6.63
N SER A 3 -3.34 5.36 7.88
CA SER A 3 -3.42 6.29 9.01
C SER A 3 -2.47 7.47 8.83
N ILE A 4 -2.87 8.62 9.36
CA ILE A 4 -2.02 9.81 9.40
C ILE A 4 -1.39 9.87 10.79
N ILE A 5 -0.06 9.99 10.85
CA ILE A 5 0.66 10.28 12.08
C ILE A 5 0.76 11.80 12.20
N VAL A 6 0.25 12.33 13.31
CA VAL A 6 0.39 13.74 13.67
C VAL A 6 1.41 13.82 14.79
N GLU A 7 2.52 14.52 14.55
CA GLU A 7 3.56 14.76 15.55
C GLU A 7 3.58 16.22 15.98
N ALA A 8 3.75 16.45 17.27
CA ALA A 8 3.97 17.76 17.85
C ALA A 8 5.25 17.76 18.71
N SER A 9 6.07 18.78 18.50
CA SER A 9 7.26 19.08 19.28
C SER A 9 7.27 20.55 19.70
N ALA A 10 7.88 20.83 20.84
CA ALA A 10 8.07 22.18 21.35
C ALA A 10 9.56 22.48 21.50
N GLU A 11 9.93 23.73 21.26
CA GLU A 11 11.29 24.24 21.42
C GLU A 11 11.29 25.49 22.30
N VAL A 12 12.33 25.67 23.11
CA VAL A 12 12.51 26.89 23.91
C VAL A 12 13.13 27.94 23.00
N ILE A 13 12.39 29.02 22.78
CA ILE A 13 12.88 30.17 22.02
C ILE A 13 13.89 30.91 22.89
N GLY A 14 15.11 31.08 22.37
CA GLY A 14 16.21 31.71 23.10
C GLY A 14 15.85 33.10 23.61
N VAL A 15 15.82 33.26 24.93
CA VAL A 15 15.65 34.57 25.58
C VAL A 15 17.01 35.27 25.60
N LYS A 16 17.09 36.56 25.23
CA LYS A 16 18.35 37.32 25.27
C LYS A 16 18.87 37.37 26.71
N GLN A 17 20.11 36.91 26.93
CA GLN A 17 20.77 36.99 28.24
C GLN A 17 20.79 38.45 28.72
N GLN A 18 20.09 38.73 29.82
CA GLN A 18 20.23 39.98 30.54
C GLN A 18 21.10 39.76 31.78
N LYS A 19 21.98 40.73 32.08
CA LYS A 19 22.75 40.71 33.33
C LYS A 19 21.81 41.10 34.46
N THR A 20 21.69 40.22 35.46
CA THR A 20 21.01 40.58 36.70
C THR A 20 21.82 41.65 37.44
N LYS A 21 21.16 42.45 38.30
CA LYS A 21 21.80 43.56 39.04
C LYS A 21 22.99 43.13 39.92
N ASN A 22 23.12 41.83 40.17
CA ASN A 22 24.19 41.23 40.97
C ASN A 22 25.39 40.74 40.12
N GLY A 23 25.42 41.04 38.82
CA GLY A 23 26.56 40.73 37.94
C GLY A 23 26.63 39.28 37.44
N LEU A 24 25.72 38.41 37.88
CA LEU A 24 25.62 37.02 37.42
C LEU A 24 24.76 36.92 36.14
N LEU A 25 25.16 36.00 35.24
CA LEU A 25 24.41 35.66 34.03
C LEU A 25 23.11 34.95 34.42
N GLU A 26 21.99 35.38 33.84
CA GLU A 26 20.70 34.72 34.04
C GLU A 26 20.70 33.34 33.37
N LEU A 27 20.39 32.29 34.13
CA LEU A 27 20.32 30.93 33.62
C LEU A 27 19.12 30.81 32.67
N LEU A 28 19.36 30.39 31.43
CA LEU A 28 18.29 30.14 30.47
C LEU A 28 17.67 28.75 30.73
N PRO A 29 16.35 28.63 30.66
CA PRO A 29 15.71 27.33 30.71
C PRO A 29 16.15 26.49 29.51
N ILE A 30 16.43 25.21 29.74
CA ILE A 30 16.73 24.22 28.72
C ILE A 30 15.62 23.17 28.70
N LEU A 31 15.33 22.62 27.51
CA LEU A 31 14.42 21.49 27.38
C LEU A 31 15.09 20.21 27.88
N ASP A 32 14.30 19.34 28.50
CA ASP A 32 14.74 18.00 28.85
C ASP A 32 14.98 17.18 27.57
N PRO A 33 16.20 16.68 27.33
CA PRO A 33 16.51 15.90 26.12
C PRO A 33 15.78 14.55 26.07
N THR A 34 15.18 14.11 27.18
CA THR A 34 14.35 12.90 27.24
C THR A 34 12.87 13.17 26.90
N GLN A 35 12.49 14.43 26.72
CA GLN A 35 11.13 14.79 26.35
C GLN A 35 10.77 14.21 24.98
N LEU A 36 9.87 13.23 24.99
CA LEU A 36 9.38 12.56 23.78
C LEU A 36 8.48 13.49 22.98
N LYS A 37 8.61 13.45 21.65
CA LYS A 37 7.63 14.06 20.74
C LYS A 37 6.27 13.40 21.00
N ALA A 38 5.23 14.21 21.13
CA ALA A 38 3.88 13.68 21.21
C ALA A 38 3.46 13.27 19.80
N SER A 39 3.17 11.98 19.60
CA SER A 39 2.62 11.45 18.35
C SER A 39 1.23 10.87 18.60
N THR A 40 0.30 11.15 17.69
CA THR A 40 -1.02 10.52 17.68
C THR A 40 -1.35 10.01 16.29
N GLU A 41 -1.99 8.84 16.24
CA GLU A 41 -2.43 8.22 14.99
C GLU A 41 -3.90 8.55 14.74
N VAL A 42 -4.19 9.15 13.59
CA VAL A 42 -5.55 9.42 13.11
C VAL A 42 -5.92 8.35 12.09
N ASN A 43 -6.88 7.51 12.45
CA ASN A 43 -7.42 6.47 11.58
C ASN A 43 -8.59 7.01 10.75
N PHE A 44 -8.64 6.63 9.48
CA PHE A 44 -9.78 6.94 8.63
C PHE A 44 -10.94 5.98 8.93
N VAL A 45 -12.16 6.53 8.98
CA VAL A 45 -13.37 5.70 9.01
C VAL A 45 -13.50 4.97 7.68
N LYS A 46 -13.67 3.65 7.75
CA LYS A 46 -13.90 2.79 6.58
C LYS A 46 -15.37 2.87 6.22
N GLU A 47 -15.72 3.80 5.33
CA GLU A 47 -17.08 3.94 4.80
C GLU A 47 -17.41 2.80 3.82
N GLY A 48 -18.69 2.57 3.49
CA GLY A 48 -19.08 1.50 2.57
C GLY A 48 -19.13 0.09 3.17
N CYS A 49 -18.85 -0.05 4.46
CA CYS A 49 -19.05 -1.30 5.21
C CYS A 49 -20.46 -1.34 5.83
N ARG A 50 -20.89 -2.52 6.32
CA ARG A 50 -22.23 -2.72 6.91
C ARG A 50 -22.46 -1.88 8.18
N ASP A 51 -23.69 -1.91 8.69
CA ASP A 51 -24.11 -1.17 9.90
C ASP A 51 -23.25 -1.47 11.15
N ASP A 52 -22.67 -2.66 11.21
CA ASP A 52 -21.75 -3.08 12.27
C ASP A 52 -20.33 -2.48 12.12
N LYS A 53 -20.08 -1.70 11.07
CA LYS A 53 -18.79 -1.09 10.71
C LYS A 53 -17.67 -2.10 10.49
N ILE A 54 -18.00 -3.38 10.27
CA ILE A 54 -17.05 -4.44 9.99
C ILE A 54 -17.11 -4.76 8.49
N CYS A 55 -16.01 -4.47 7.80
CA CYS A 55 -15.86 -4.76 6.38
C CYS A 55 -15.54 -6.24 6.17
N ARG A 56 -16.41 -6.95 5.45
CA ARG A 56 -16.23 -8.36 5.09
C ARG A 56 -15.88 -8.47 3.61
N SER A 57 -14.59 -8.32 3.28
CA SER A 57 -14.08 -8.53 1.93
C SER A 57 -14.13 -10.01 1.54
N ASN A 58 -14.21 -10.29 0.24
CA ASN A 58 -14.13 -11.61 -0.36
C ASN A 58 -13.02 -11.64 -1.42
N LEU A 59 -11.78 -11.38 -0.97
CA LEU A 59 -10.62 -11.39 -1.84
C LEU A 59 -10.35 -12.80 -2.36
N LYS A 60 -10.30 -12.94 -3.69
CA LYS A 60 -9.91 -14.17 -4.39
C LYS A 60 -8.75 -13.88 -5.33
N MET A 61 -7.86 -14.85 -5.47
CA MET A 61 -6.66 -14.73 -6.28
C MET A 61 -6.53 -15.91 -7.23
N GLU A 62 -6.28 -15.59 -8.49
CA GLU A 62 -5.89 -16.54 -9.53
C GLU A 62 -4.51 -16.16 -10.07
N TYR A 63 -3.75 -17.14 -10.56
CA TYR A 63 -2.43 -16.88 -11.11
C TYR A 63 -2.13 -17.75 -12.34
N SER A 64 -1.23 -17.24 -13.19
CA SER A 64 -0.66 -17.98 -14.30
C SER A 64 0.80 -17.57 -14.54
N LEU A 65 1.59 -18.51 -15.05
CA LEU A 65 3.01 -18.31 -15.32
C LEU A 65 3.22 -18.09 -16.81
N HIS A 66 4.04 -17.09 -17.16
CA HIS A 66 4.35 -16.70 -18.53
C HIS A 66 5.84 -16.47 -18.72
N TYR A 67 6.32 -16.64 -19.96
CA TYR A 67 7.57 -16.08 -20.42
C TYR A 67 7.36 -14.62 -20.77
N LYS A 68 8.29 -13.77 -20.34
CA LYS A 68 8.40 -12.40 -20.85
C LYS A 68 9.54 -12.34 -21.88
N GLN A 69 9.19 -11.89 -23.09
CA GLN A 69 10.16 -11.72 -24.16
C GLN A 69 11.11 -10.56 -23.85
N SER A 70 12.40 -10.72 -24.18
CA SER A 70 13.39 -9.66 -23.94
C SER A 70 13.00 -8.37 -24.67
N ASN A 71 13.06 -7.24 -23.96
CA ASN A 71 12.80 -5.89 -24.48
C ASN A 71 11.39 -5.62 -25.03
N GLN A 72 10.42 -6.51 -24.80
CA GLN A 72 9.04 -6.33 -25.23
C GLN A 72 8.06 -6.65 -24.08
N GLU A 73 6.92 -5.98 -24.03
CA GLU A 73 5.83 -6.29 -23.09
C GLU A 73 4.92 -7.40 -23.63
N VAL A 74 5.55 -8.47 -24.13
CA VAL A 74 4.87 -9.65 -24.67
C VAL A 74 5.03 -10.80 -23.69
N PHE A 75 3.88 -11.34 -23.27
CA PHE A 75 3.78 -12.43 -22.31
C PHE A 75 3.19 -13.65 -22.99
N THR A 76 3.87 -14.80 -22.89
CA THR A 76 3.40 -16.06 -23.48
C THR A 76 3.29 -17.13 -22.39
N PRO A 77 2.18 -17.90 -22.31
CA PRO A 77 2.01 -18.90 -21.27
C PRO A 77 3.15 -19.92 -21.21
N LEU A 78 3.50 -20.37 -20.01
CA LEU A 78 4.43 -21.49 -19.86
C LEU A 78 3.81 -22.76 -20.45
N ASN A 79 4.64 -23.50 -21.19
CA ASN A 79 4.30 -24.86 -21.58
C ASN A 79 4.25 -25.73 -20.32
N LYS A 80 3.42 -26.77 -20.38
CA LYS A 80 3.33 -27.76 -19.33
C LYS A 80 3.85 -29.08 -19.85
N SER A 81 4.53 -29.81 -18.97
CA SER A 81 4.89 -31.21 -19.20
C SER A 81 3.63 -32.08 -19.36
N GLU A 82 3.84 -33.34 -19.77
CA GLU A 82 2.78 -34.36 -19.81
C GLU A 82 2.07 -34.54 -18.46
N ASN A 83 2.76 -34.25 -17.35
CA ASN A 83 2.23 -34.31 -15.99
C ASN A 83 1.60 -32.99 -15.51
N ASN A 84 1.32 -32.03 -16.41
CA ASN A 84 0.72 -30.72 -16.12
C ASN A 84 1.58 -29.82 -15.20
N ILE A 85 2.89 -30.10 -15.10
CA ILE A 85 3.85 -29.27 -14.36
C ILE A 85 4.35 -28.17 -15.31
N PRO A 86 4.31 -26.88 -14.92
CA PRO A 86 4.82 -25.79 -15.76
C PRO A 86 6.34 -25.87 -15.89
N GLU A 87 6.85 -25.76 -17.12
CA GLU A 87 8.27 -25.85 -17.41
C GLU A 87 8.81 -24.50 -17.91
N PHE A 88 9.90 -24.06 -17.29
CA PHE A 88 10.60 -22.83 -17.64
C PHE A 88 11.98 -23.14 -18.25
N CYS A 89 12.13 -22.87 -19.54
CA CYS A 89 13.35 -23.07 -20.29
C CYS A 89 14.03 -21.72 -20.55
N LEU A 90 15.17 -21.50 -19.89
CA LEU A 90 16.01 -20.32 -20.12
C LEU A 90 16.68 -20.41 -21.50
N ASN A 91 16.51 -19.38 -22.32
CA ASN A 91 17.26 -19.23 -23.57
C ASN A 91 17.63 -17.76 -23.84
N TYR A 92 18.23 -17.49 -25.01
CA TYR A 92 18.65 -16.14 -25.38
C TYR A 92 17.48 -15.13 -25.46
N GLU A 93 16.30 -15.56 -25.90
CA GLU A 93 15.13 -14.68 -26.14
C GLU A 93 14.21 -14.56 -24.91
N LYS A 94 14.13 -15.63 -24.12
CA LYS A 94 13.24 -15.83 -22.97
C LYS A 94 14.07 -16.02 -21.70
N LYS A 95 14.31 -14.92 -20.99
CA LYS A 95 15.10 -14.88 -19.76
C LYS A 95 14.27 -14.60 -18.50
N ASP A 96 13.10 -13.99 -18.69
CA ASP A 96 12.27 -13.52 -17.59
C ASP A 96 11.05 -14.43 -17.41
N LEU A 97 10.83 -14.87 -16.17
CA LEU A 97 9.58 -15.50 -15.72
C LEU A 97 8.63 -14.41 -15.23
N ALA A 98 7.42 -14.39 -15.76
CA ALA A 98 6.36 -13.48 -15.36
C ALA A 98 5.24 -14.24 -14.62
N LEU A 99 4.80 -13.69 -13.50
CA LEU A 99 3.64 -14.16 -12.74
C LEU A 99 2.49 -13.18 -12.99
N GLN A 100 1.48 -13.61 -13.75
CA GLN A 100 0.25 -12.86 -13.89
C GLN A 100 -0.67 -13.24 -12.74
N VAL A 101 -1.09 -12.23 -11.97
CA VAL A 101 -2.00 -12.40 -10.83
C VAL A 101 -3.27 -11.62 -11.08
N THR A 102 -4.41 -12.26 -10.92
CA THR A 102 -5.73 -11.62 -10.94
C THR A 102 -6.30 -11.67 -9.54
N VAL A 103 -6.56 -10.51 -8.95
CA VAL A 103 -7.21 -10.39 -7.64
C VAL A 103 -8.60 -9.81 -7.84
N THR A 104 -9.60 -10.45 -7.24
CA THR A 104 -11.00 -10.00 -7.31
C THR A 104 -11.58 -9.89 -5.91
N ASN A 105 -12.53 -8.97 -5.72
CA ASN A 105 -13.29 -8.81 -4.48
C ASN A 105 -14.80 -8.86 -4.81
N MET A 106 -15.29 -10.01 -5.24
CA MET A 106 -16.69 -10.14 -5.68
C MET A 106 -17.62 -10.37 -4.49
N ASN A 107 -18.72 -9.63 -4.42
CA ASN A 107 -19.77 -9.79 -3.40
C ASN A 107 -19.25 -9.65 -1.94
N GLY A 108 -18.18 -8.88 -1.74
CA GLY A 108 -17.67 -8.49 -0.43
C GLY A 108 -17.72 -6.97 -0.27
N ASP A 109 -17.57 -6.52 0.98
CA ASP A 109 -17.38 -5.09 1.26
C ASP A 109 -15.98 -4.66 0.79
N ASP A 110 -15.72 -3.35 0.81
CA ASP A 110 -14.42 -2.79 0.41
C ASP A 110 -13.25 -3.40 1.20
N ALA A 111 -12.21 -3.82 0.46
CA ALA A 111 -10.99 -4.39 1.01
C ALA A 111 -9.95 -3.30 1.29
N TYR A 112 -10.18 -2.53 2.35
CA TYR A 112 -9.26 -1.49 2.80
C TYR A 112 -7.88 -2.06 3.11
N GLU A 113 -6.84 -1.40 2.59
CA GLU A 113 -5.42 -1.77 2.79
C GLU A 113 -5.03 -3.16 2.27
N ALA A 114 -5.81 -3.72 1.34
CA ALA A 114 -5.43 -4.95 0.65
C ALA A 114 -4.03 -4.83 0.02
N LYS A 115 -3.23 -5.88 0.21
CA LYS A 115 -1.86 -5.98 -0.33
C LYS A 115 -1.70 -7.34 -0.98
N LEU A 116 -1.09 -7.36 -2.15
CA LEU A 116 -0.59 -8.58 -2.77
C LEU A 116 0.83 -8.82 -2.24
N VAL A 117 1.05 -9.97 -1.62
CA VAL A 117 2.36 -10.37 -1.07
C VAL A 117 2.87 -11.58 -1.84
N GLY A 118 4.00 -11.43 -2.51
CA GLY A 118 4.70 -12.52 -3.19
C GLY A 118 5.93 -12.94 -2.40
N SER A 119 6.09 -14.25 -2.19
CA SER A 119 7.31 -14.85 -1.64
C SER A 119 7.96 -15.68 -2.73
N PHE A 120 9.19 -15.35 -3.09
CA PHE A 120 9.93 -16.01 -4.15
C PHE A 120 11.21 -16.64 -3.58
N PRO A 121 11.65 -17.79 -4.12
CA PRO A 121 12.93 -18.38 -3.73
C PRO A 121 14.10 -17.47 -4.11
N ASP A 122 15.21 -17.56 -3.38
CA ASP A 122 16.42 -16.74 -3.58
C ASP A 122 17.07 -16.93 -4.97
N THR A 123 16.67 -17.97 -5.70
CA THR A 123 17.08 -18.22 -7.09
C THR A 123 16.42 -17.25 -8.09
N LEU A 124 15.38 -16.53 -7.69
CA LEU A 124 14.68 -15.54 -8.51
C LEU A 124 14.95 -14.13 -8.00
N SER A 125 15.25 -13.23 -8.93
CA SER A 125 15.34 -11.80 -8.66
C SER A 125 14.07 -11.09 -9.13
N TYR A 126 13.48 -10.27 -8.26
CA TYR A 126 12.30 -9.47 -8.61
C TYR A 126 12.69 -8.30 -9.51
N SER A 127 12.10 -8.23 -10.71
CA SER A 127 12.41 -7.20 -11.72
C SER A 127 11.37 -6.08 -11.81
N GLY A 128 10.18 -6.25 -11.23
CA GLY A 128 9.14 -5.22 -11.18
C GLY A 128 7.73 -5.74 -11.42
N VAL A 129 6.77 -4.80 -11.50
CA VAL A 129 5.34 -5.06 -11.74
C VAL A 129 4.87 -4.35 -13.01
N ARG A 130 3.90 -4.95 -13.70
CA ARG A 130 3.17 -4.36 -14.84
C ARG A 130 1.68 -4.49 -14.54
N SER A 131 0.98 -3.35 -14.49
CA SER A 131 -0.45 -3.31 -14.18
C SER A 131 -1.24 -3.15 -15.46
N THR A 132 -2.08 -4.13 -15.78
CA THR A 132 -3.11 -4.00 -16.81
C THR A 132 -4.41 -3.65 -16.12
N THR A 133 -4.69 -2.36 -15.94
CA THR A 133 -5.96 -1.93 -15.33
C THR A 133 -7.09 -2.19 -16.32
N VAL A 134 -7.89 -3.24 -16.09
CA VAL A 134 -9.22 -3.35 -16.68
C VAL A 134 -10.14 -2.52 -15.80
N SER A 135 -10.50 -1.31 -16.26
CA SER A 135 -11.54 -0.52 -15.63
C SER A 135 -12.86 -1.27 -15.75
N LEU A 136 -13.35 -1.83 -14.64
CA LEU A 136 -14.73 -2.26 -14.56
C LEU A 136 -15.59 -1.01 -14.69
N GLN A 137 -16.26 -0.88 -15.83
CA GLN A 137 -17.24 0.15 -16.08
C GLN A 137 -18.41 -0.11 -15.12
N TYR A 138 -18.45 0.65 -14.03
CA TYR A 138 -19.58 0.64 -13.12
C TYR A 138 -20.72 1.30 -13.89
N ASP A 139 -21.69 0.51 -14.37
CA ASP A 139 -22.97 1.04 -14.82
C ASP A 139 -23.65 1.69 -13.62
N SER A 140 -23.38 2.96 -13.42
CA SER A 140 -24.10 3.80 -12.47
C SER A 140 -25.53 3.94 -12.99
N ALA A 141 -26.44 3.08 -12.52
CA ALA A 141 -27.86 3.34 -12.62
C ALA A 141 -28.15 4.70 -11.93
N PRO A 142 -28.85 5.64 -12.59
CA PRO A 142 -29.10 6.94 -12.01
C PRO A 142 -29.96 6.81 -10.76
N TRP A 143 -29.49 7.40 -9.66
CA TRP A 143 -30.25 7.56 -8.42
C TRP A 143 -31.60 8.21 -8.72
N ARG A 144 -32.71 7.48 -8.49
CA ARG A 144 -34.02 8.11 -8.40
C ARG A 144 -34.10 8.81 -7.04
N ASN A 145 -34.15 10.14 -7.06
CA ASN A 145 -34.47 10.94 -5.88
C ASN A 145 -35.87 10.54 -5.35
N PRO A 146 -36.01 10.10 -4.09
CA PRO A 146 -37.31 9.81 -3.50
C PRO A 146 -37.98 11.03 -2.86
N PHE A 147 -37.51 12.25 -3.13
CA PHE A 147 -38.09 13.48 -2.60
C PHE A 147 -38.56 14.40 -3.73
N VAL A 148 -39.75 14.10 -4.24
CA VAL A 148 -40.68 15.12 -4.76
C VAL A 148 -42.05 14.75 -4.20
N GLY A 149 -42.44 15.46 -3.15
CA GLY A 149 -43.83 15.56 -2.70
C GLY A 149 -44.49 16.79 -3.30
#